data_AF-A0A9R0XB72-F1
#
_entry.id   AF-A0A9R0XB72-F1
#
_cell.length_a   1.000
_cell.length_b   1.000
_cell.length_c   1.000
_cell.angle_alpha   90.00
_cell.angle_beta   90.00
_cell.angle_gamma   90.00
#
_symmetry.space_group_name_H-M   'P 1'
#
loop_
_entity.id
_entity.type
_entity.pdbx_description
1 polymer ?
#
loop_
_entity_poly.entity_id
_entity_poly.type
_entity_poly.pdbx_seq_one_letter_code
_entity_poly.pdbx_strand_id
1 'polypeptide(L)'
;MAYNYPPEKLSVYLSDDGGSILTLYGMWEASLFAKHWLPFCKRYNIEPRSPAAYFSESDGHQELCTPKEWSLIKVSRYCKHLLVFKTRASNGY
;
A
#
# COMPACT_ATOMS: atom_id res chain seq x y z
N MET A 1 -6.16 2.77 -0.40
CA MET A 1 -6.35 2.81 1.08
C MET A 1 -7.23 1.65 1.50
N ALA A 2 -6.95 1.04 2.66
CA ALA A 2 -7.76 -0.05 3.19
C ALA A 2 -8.60 0.44 4.38
N TYR A 3 -9.58 1.31 4.14
CA TYR A 3 -10.50 1.75 5.20
C TYR A 3 -11.65 0.77 5.39
N ASN A 4 -12.21 0.71 6.60
CA ASN A 4 -13.46 -0.01 6.86
C ASN A 4 -14.66 0.87 6.46
N TYR A 5 -14.81 1.10 5.16
CA TYR A 5 -15.87 1.93 4.58
C TYR A 5 -16.47 1.23 3.35
N PRO A 6 -17.77 1.42 3.05
CA PRO A 6 -18.37 0.86 1.84
C PRO A 6 -17.63 1.34 0.59
N PRO A 7 -17.18 0.43 -0.30
CA PRO A 7 -16.37 0.79 -1.47
C PRO A 7 -17.13 1.68 -2.45
N GLU A 8 -18.46 1.57 -2.51
CA GLU A 8 -19.32 2.40 -3.37
C GLU A 8 -19.38 3.86 -2.90
N LYS A 9 -18.99 4.13 -1.66
CA LYS A 9 -19.00 5.47 -1.04
C LYS A 9 -17.60 6.03 -0.83
N LEU A 10 -16.55 5.26 -1.16
CA LEU A 10 -15.17 5.67 -0.97
C LEU A 10 -14.58 6.16 -2.30
N SER A 11 -14.43 7.47 -2.44
CA SER A 11 -13.65 8.08 -3.52
C SER A 11 -12.36 8.67 -2.96
N VAL A 12 -11.25 8.49 -3.67
CA VAL A 12 -9.96 9.12 -3.34
C VAL A 12 -9.57 10.01 -4.51
N TYR A 13 -9.18 11.25 -4.20
CA TYR A 13 -8.66 12.21 -5.17
C TYR A 13 -7.16 12.41 -4.93
N LEU A 14 -6.38 12.42 -6.01
CA LEU A 14 -4.96 12.71 -6.01
C LEU A 14 -4.70 13.85 -7.00
N SER A 15 -4.06 14.93 -6.52
CA SER A 15 -3.59 16.04 -7.34
C SER A 15 -2.06 16.00 -7.40
N ASP A 16 -1.50 16.11 -8.60
CA ASP A 16 -0.06 16.24 -8.82
C ASP A 16 0.22 17.46 -9.71
N ASP A 17 0.60 18.56 -9.07
CA ASP A 17 0.90 19.83 -9.76
C ASP A 17 2.16 19.74 -10.64
N GLY A 18 3.02 18.74 -10.39
CA GLY A 18 4.25 18.51 -11.15
C GLY A 18 4.05 17.66 -12.41
N GLY A 19 2.91 16.97 -12.55
CA GLY A 19 2.59 16.13 -13.69
C GLY A 19 3.68 15.10 -14.03
N SER A 20 4.37 14.56 -13.01
CA SER A 20 5.54 13.71 -13.24
C SER A 20 5.12 12.33 -13.72
N ILE A 21 5.75 11.87 -14.80
CA ILE A 21 5.52 10.53 -15.33
C ILE A 21 5.86 9.43 -14.29
N LEU A 22 6.81 9.71 -13.39
CA LEU A 22 7.14 8.80 -12.29
C LEU A 22 6.01 8.68 -11.28
N THR A 23 5.28 9.77 -11.00
CA THR A 23 4.07 9.74 -10.15
C THR A 23 3.01 8.86 -10.79
N LEU A 24 2.78 9.03 -12.09
CA LEU A 24 1.80 8.24 -12.85
C LEU A 24 2.15 6.74 -12.80
N TYR A 25 3.39 6.37 -13.11
CA TYR A 25 3.84 4.98 -13.06
C TYR A 25 3.78 4.41 -11.63
N GLY A 26 4.17 5.18 -10.63
CA GLY A 26 4.05 4.78 -9.23
C GLY A 26 2.60 4.52 -8.82
N MET A 27 1.67 5.36 -9.26
CA MET A 27 0.23 5.17 -9.01
C MET A 27 -0.32 3.94 -9.74
N TRP A 28 0.11 3.70 -10.98
CA TRP A 28 -0.27 2.52 -11.74
C TRP A 28 0.13 1.24 -11.01
N GLU A 29 1.41 1.11 -10.63
CA GLU A 29 1.92 -0.04 -9.88
C GLU A 29 1.22 -0.19 -8.51
N ALA A 30 1.01 0.92 -7.80
CA ALA A 30 0.27 0.91 -6.53
C ALA A 30 -1.18 0.41 -6.71
N SER A 31 -1.84 0.71 -7.83
CA SER A 31 -3.19 0.23 -8.13
C SER A 31 -3.23 -1.29 -8.35
N LEU A 32 -2.20 -1.86 -8.99
CA LEU A 32 -2.08 -3.30 -9.20
C LEU A 32 -1.82 -4.03 -7.87
N PHE A 33 -0.97 -3.45 -7.03
CA PHE A 33 -0.74 -3.97 -5.69
C PHE A 33 -2.01 -3.92 -4.83
N ALA A 34 -2.77 -2.83 -4.88
CA ALA A 34 -3.99 -2.66 -4.09
C ALA A 34 -5.02 -3.78 -4.34
N LYS A 35 -5.09 -4.34 -5.55
CA LYS A 35 -5.96 -5.49 -5.86
C LYS A 35 -5.68 -6.72 -5.01
N HIS A 36 -4.44 -6.86 -4.53
CA HIS A 36 -3.99 -7.98 -3.69
C HIS A 36 -4.00 -7.59 -2.20
N TRP A 37 -3.55 -6.37 -1.89
CA TRP A 37 -3.46 -5.88 -0.51
C TRP A 37 -4.83 -5.66 0.14
N LEU A 38 -5.80 -5.08 -0.57
CA LEU A 38 -7.10 -4.75 0.03
C LEU A 38 -7.90 -6.00 0.46
N PRO A 39 -8.04 -7.06 -0.36
CA PRO A 39 -8.68 -8.30 0.09
C PRO A 39 -7.90 -8.98 1.21
N PHE A 40 -6.57 -8.93 1.18
CA PHE A 40 -5.72 -9.48 2.23
C PHE A 40 -5.98 -8.81 3.59
N CYS A 41 -5.96 -7.47 3.63
CA CYS A 41 -6.28 -6.73 4.86
C CYS A 41 -7.66 -7.06 5.41
N LYS A 42 -8.66 -7.21 4.52
CA LYS A 42 -10.04 -7.52 4.93
C LYS A 42 -10.20 -8.95 5.44
N ARG A 43 -9.54 -9.93 4.81
CA ARG A 43 -9.61 -11.35 5.19
C ARG A 43 -8.96 -11.63 6.54
N TYR A 44 -7.78 -11.05 6.76
CA TYR A 44 -6.97 -11.33 7.94
C TYR A 44 -7.04 -10.24 9.01
N ASN A 45 -7.95 -9.27 8.84
CA ASN A 45 -8.13 -8.11 9.73
C ASN A 45 -6.80 -7.45 10.11
N ILE A 46 -5.97 -7.18 9.10
CA ILE A 46 -4.60 -6.71 9.27
C ILE A 46 -4.58 -5.29 9.85
N GLU A 47 -3.85 -5.13 10.95
CA GLU A 47 -3.47 -3.85 11.53
C GLU A 47 -1.96 -3.88 11.84
N PRO A 48 -1.19 -2.85 11.45
CA PRO A 48 -1.61 -1.64 10.74
C PRO A 48 -1.92 -1.87 9.25
N ARG A 49 -2.97 -1.22 8.72
CA ARG A 49 -3.39 -1.31 7.30
C ARG A 49 -2.36 -0.80 6.28
N SER A 50 -1.37 -0.03 6.73
CA SER A 50 -0.29 0.48 5.88
C SER A 50 0.68 -0.65 5.57
N PRO A 51 0.90 -1.00 4.28
CA PRO A 51 1.84 -2.05 3.91
C PRO A 51 3.25 -1.79 4.45
N ALA A 52 3.71 -0.54 4.38
CA ALA A 52 5.04 -0.18 4.85
C ALA A 52 5.20 -0.40 6.37
N ALA A 53 4.17 -0.05 7.16
CA ALA A 53 4.17 -0.24 8.60
C ALA A 53 4.06 -1.73 8.97
N TYR A 54 3.12 -2.45 8.36
CA TYR A 54 2.93 -3.88 8.57
C TYR A 54 4.19 -4.70 8.29
N PHE A 55 4.94 -4.34 7.25
CA PHE A 55 6.21 -5.01 6.91
C PHE A 55 7.42 -4.51 7.70
N SER A 56 7.27 -3.44 8.49
CA SER A 56 8.32 -2.94 9.38
C SER A 56 8.26 -3.57 10.77
N GLU A 57 7.11 -4.12 11.15
CA GLU A 57 6.96 -4.93 12.36
C GLU A 57 7.56 -6.32 12.11
N SER A 58 8.53 -6.72 12.93
CA SER A 58 9.28 -7.97 12.79
C SER A 58 8.49 -9.17 13.34
N ASP A 59 8.30 -10.17 12.48
CA ASP A 59 8.24 -11.60 12.81
C ASP A 59 7.01 -12.19 13.54
N GLY A 60 5.80 -11.69 13.31
CA GLY A 60 4.57 -12.30 13.86
C GLY A 60 3.53 -12.85 12.87
N HIS A 61 3.51 -12.40 11.61
CA HIS A 61 2.29 -12.52 10.80
C HIS A 61 2.25 -13.66 9.78
N GLN A 62 3.23 -14.56 9.82
CA GLN A 62 3.41 -15.58 8.78
C GLN A 62 2.41 -16.74 8.88
N GLU A 63 1.73 -16.90 10.02
CA GLU A 63 0.80 -18.01 10.26
C GLU A 63 -0.64 -17.76 9.78
N LEU A 64 -0.99 -16.52 9.43
CA LEU A 64 -2.38 -16.19 9.12
C LEU A 64 -2.80 -16.57 7.68
N CYS A 65 -1.86 -16.67 6.74
CA CYS A 65 -2.13 -16.62 5.31
C CYS A 65 -1.58 -17.83 4.54
N THR A 66 -2.26 -18.22 3.46
CA THR A 66 -1.77 -19.30 2.58
C THR A 66 -0.41 -18.94 1.96
N PRO A 67 0.51 -19.91 1.74
CA PRO A 67 1.84 -19.64 1.16
C PRO A 67 1.80 -18.95 -0.20
N LYS A 68 0.75 -19.20 -0.99
CA LYS A 68 0.54 -18.61 -2.32
C LYS A 68 0.20 -17.11 -2.22
N GLU A 69 -0.76 -16.75 -1.38
CA GLU A 69 -1.14 -15.35 -1.13
C GLU A 69 0.02 -14.56 -0.50
N TRP A 70 0.74 -15.19 0.43
CA TRP A 70 1.92 -14.60 1.06
C TRP A 70 3.04 -14.31 0.05
N SER A 71 3.24 -15.21 -0.92
CA SER A 71 4.22 -15.01 -1.99
C SER A 71 3.84 -13.83 -2.89
N LEU A 72 2.57 -13.69 -3.28
CA LEU A 72 2.10 -12.56 -4.11
C LEU A 72 2.30 -11.20 -3.43
N ILE A 73 2.03 -11.15 -2.12
CA ILE A 73 2.20 -9.94 -1.32
C ILE A 73 3.69 -9.57 -1.17
N LYS A 74 4.57 -10.55 -1.00
CA LYS A 74 6.02 -10.34 -0.97
C LYS A 74 6.61 -9.94 -2.32
N VAL A 75 6.14 -10.50 -3.43
CA VAL A 75 6.61 -10.12 -4.77
C VAL A 75 6.32 -8.64 -5.02
N SER A 76 5.17 -8.14 -4.58
CA SER A 76 4.85 -6.72 -4.68
C SER A 76 5.65 -5.81 -3.72
N ARG A 77 6.31 -6.37 -2.71
CA ARG A 77 7.23 -5.65 -1.80
C ARG A 77 8.40 -5.01 -2.54
N TYR A 78 8.75 -5.50 -3.74
CA TYR A 78 9.77 -4.88 -4.60
C TYR A 78 9.35 -3.50 -5.17
N CYS A 79 8.06 -3.11 -5.07
CA CYS A 79 7.63 -1.73 -5.32
C CYS A 79 8.05 -0.73 -4.21
N LYS A 80 8.83 -1.15 -3.20
CA LYS A 80 9.47 -0.23 -2.23
C LYS A 80 10.29 0.87 -2.91
N HIS A 81 10.79 0.63 -4.13
CA HIS A 81 11.62 1.63 -4.82
C HIS A 81 10.83 2.74 -5.54
N LEU A 82 9.51 2.62 -5.71
CA LEU A 82 8.68 3.63 -6.40
C LEU A 82 7.74 4.44 -5.49
N LEU A 83 7.58 4.07 -4.22
CA LEU A 83 6.72 4.77 -3.26
C LEU A 83 7.51 5.61 -2.25
N VAL A 84 8.56 6.30 -2.69
CA VAL A 84 9.13 7.42 -1.93
C VAL A 84 8.47 8.72 -2.39
N PHE A 85 7.18 8.87 -2.12
CA PHE A 85 6.60 10.19 -1.83
C PHE A 85 6.57 10.35 -0.31
N LYS A 86 7.77 10.36 0.28
CA LYS A 86 7.94 10.88 1.63
C LYS A 86 7.64 12.37 1.51
N THR A 87 6.49 12.81 2.00
CA THR A 87 6.24 14.23 2.25
C THR A 87 7.36 14.72 3.17
N ARG A 88 8.42 15.28 2.58
CA ARG A 88 9.36 16.12 3.29
C ARG A 88 8.61 17.43 3.44
N ALA A 89 7.74 17.51 4.45
CA ALA A 89 7.41 18.80 5.02
C ALA A 89 8.74 19.38 5.46
N SER A 90 9.27 20.33 4.69
CA SER A 90 10.37 21.17 5.11
C SER A 90 9.97 21.77 6.44
N ASN A 91 10.64 21.36 7.52
CA ASN A 91 10.69 22.20 8.71
C ASN A 91 11.37 23.48 8.28
N GLY A 92 10.55 24.53 8.13
CA GLY A 92 11.05 25.88 8.05
C GLY A 92 11.76 26.21 9.36
N TYR A 93 13.03 26.53 9.23
CA TYR A 93 13.70 27.60 9.96
C TYR A 93 14.35 28.49 8.91
#